data_AF-A0A9D6YCP6-F1
#
_entry.id   AF-A0A9D6YCP6-F1
#
_cell.length_a   1.000
_cell.length_b   1.000
_cell.length_c   1.000
_cell.angle_alpha   90.00
_cell.angle_beta   90.00
_cell.angle_gamma   90.00
#
_symmetry.space_group_name_H-M   'P 1'
#
loop_
_entity.id
_entity.type
_entity.pdbx_description
1 polymer ?
#
loop_
_entity_poly.entity_id
_entity_poly.type
_entity_poly.pdbx_seq_one_letter_code
_entity_poly.pdbx_strand_id
1 'polypeptide(L)'
;MKTTTPISGWHRVALLPAFALATLLPAAAAAATGPKPWTLDDILAVRTVTDAQVSPDGRWVAYVVSALTNDGSDYQTDVWLAAVDGGAARRLTTSTFADTSPVFSPDGRWIAFTSQAGKSTDWWTNNYACIVAATGGEITNLLLPRQPHGPREPLLLRATMQWHLDWINKYTLDAAPAAAP
;
A
#
# COMPACT_ATOMS: atom_id res chain seq x y z
N MET A 1 -78.81 -63.72 -29.34
CA MET A 1 -79.29 -63.62 -30.74
C MET A 1 -80.35 -62.53 -30.84
N LYS A 2 -80.01 -61.41 -31.49
CA LYS A 2 -80.84 -60.32 -32.09
C LYS A 2 -79.86 -59.18 -32.43
N THR A 3 -79.19 -59.27 -33.58
CA THR A 3 -79.48 -58.54 -34.83
C THR A 3 -79.12 -57.05 -34.78
N THR A 4 -77.95 -56.74 -35.35
CA THR A 4 -77.58 -55.67 -36.30
C THR A 4 -78.71 -54.69 -36.66
N THR A 5 -78.51 -53.37 -36.74
CA THR A 5 -77.96 -52.68 -37.93
C THR A 5 -77.64 -51.19 -37.62
N PRO A 6 -76.60 -50.59 -38.22
CA PRO A 6 -76.21 -49.19 -38.04
C PRO A 6 -76.80 -48.27 -39.12
N ILE A 7 -76.88 -46.96 -38.86
CA ILE A 7 -77.07 -45.96 -39.93
C ILE A 7 -76.29 -44.68 -39.62
N SER A 8 -75.52 -44.25 -40.62
CA SER A 8 -74.55 -43.16 -40.64
C SER A 8 -75.17 -41.76 -40.62
N GLY A 9 -74.52 -40.81 -39.96
CA GLY A 9 -74.75 -39.37 -40.08
C GLY A 9 -73.42 -38.63 -40.19
N TRP A 10 -73.27 -37.80 -41.22
CA TRP A 10 -72.00 -37.21 -41.67
C TRP A 10 -71.69 -35.89 -40.98
N HIS A 11 -70.44 -35.64 -40.57
CA HIS A 11 -69.92 -34.28 -40.35
C HIS A 11 -68.51 -34.09 -40.94
N ARG A 12 -68.53 -33.48 -42.13
CA ARG A 12 -67.66 -32.39 -42.63
C ARG A 12 -66.30 -32.12 -41.96
N VAL A 13 -65.28 -32.13 -42.83
CA VAL A 13 -64.26 -31.08 -43.07
C VAL A 13 -63.34 -30.67 -41.91
N ALA A 14 -62.03 -30.91 -42.07
CA ALA A 14 -61.03 -29.84 -42.19
C ALA A 14 -59.64 -30.43 -42.51
N LEU A 15 -59.08 -30.05 -43.65
CA LEU A 15 -57.64 -30.07 -43.91
C LEU A 15 -56.98 -29.09 -42.94
N LEU A 16 -56.09 -29.55 -42.08
CA LEU A 16 -55.19 -28.68 -41.33
C LEU A 16 -53.89 -28.51 -42.14
N PRO A 17 -53.36 -27.29 -42.31
CA PRO A 17 -52.07 -27.08 -42.92
C PRO A 17 -50.97 -27.50 -41.93
N ALA A 18 -49.91 -28.13 -42.43
CA ALA A 18 -48.70 -28.37 -41.65
C ALA A 18 -48.06 -27.02 -41.29
N PHE A 19 -48.25 -26.56 -40.06
CA PHE A 19 -47.47 -25.46 -39.50
C PHE A 19 -46.05 -25.96 -39.22
N ALA A 20 -45.12 -25.67 -40.12
CA ALA A 20 -43.70 -25.79 -39.84
C ALA A 20 -43.34 -24.74 -38.78
N LEU A 21 -43.17 -25.20 -37.53
CA LEU A 21 -42.70 -24.37 -36.43
C LEU A 21 -41.22 -24.04 -36.68
N ALA A 22 -40.95 -22.90 -37.30
CA ALA A 22 -39.60 -22.36 -37.36
C ALA A 22 -39.15 -22.02 -35.92
N THR A 23 -38.26 -22.84 -35.36
CA THR A 23 -37.65 -22.57 -34.05
C THR A 23 -36.76 -21.34 -34.18
N LEU A 24 -37.21 -20.20 -33.67
CA LEU A 24 -36.31 -19.10 -33.34
C LEU A 24 -35.39 -19.58 -32.23
N LEU A 25 -34.14 -19.88 -32.57
CA LEU A 25 -33.06 -19.94 -31.58
C LEU A 25 -32.95 -18.55 -30.95
N PRO A 26 -32.97 -18.42 -29.60
CA PRO A 26 -32.62 -17.15 -28.99
C PRO A 26 -31.16 -16.89 -29.33
N ALA A 27 -30.88 -15.80 -30.04
CA ALA A 27 -29.53 -15.28 -30.16
C ALA A 27 -29.03 -15.06 -28.74
N ALA A 28 -28.09 -15.89 -28.28
CA ALA A 28 -27.38 -15.64 -27.05
C ALA A 28 -26.75 -14.25 -27.20
N ALA A 29 -27.29 -13.27 -26.48
CA ALA A 29 -26.66 -11.98 -26.36
C ALA A 29 -25.29 -12.26 -25.72
N ALA A 30 -24.25 -12.26 -26.55
CA ALA A 30 -22.89 -12.25 -26.07
C ALA A 30 -22.78 -11.06 -25.11
N ALA A 31 -22.65 -11.34 -23.81
CA ALA A 31 -22.37 -10.30 -22.84
C ALA A 31 -21.11 -9.60 -23.32
N ALA A 32 -21.26 -8.34 -23.74
CA ALA A 32 -20.16 -7.54 -24.23
C ALA A 32 -19.11 -7.45 -23.11
N THR A 33 -17.99 -8.16 -23.28
CA THR A 33 -16.82 -8.10 -22.41
C THR A 33 -16.04 -6.85 -22.78
N GLY A 34 -16.65 -5.69 -22.54
CA GLY A 34 -15.98 -4.40 -22.64
C GLY A 34 -15.23 -4.09 -21.34
N PRO A 35 -14.20 -3.22 -21.38
CA PRO A 35 -13.53 -2.77 -20.17
C PRO A 35 -14.53 -2.10 -19.21
N LYS A 36 -14.41 -2.38 -17.91
CA LYS A 36 -15.21 -1.77 -16.85
C LYS A 36 -15.05 -0.23 -16.91
N PRO A 37 -16.13 0.57 -16.87
CA PRO A 37 -16.03 2.02 -16.72
C PRO A 37 -15.36 2.40 -15.39
N TRP A 38 -14.51 3.43 -15.41
CA TRP A 38 -13.91 3.99 -14.20
C TRP A 38 -15.00 4.47 -13.22
N THR A 39 -14.87 4.08 -11.96
CA THR A 39 -15.71 4.59 -10.86
C THR A 39 -14.95 5.62 -10.01
N LEU A 40 -15.67 6.32 -9.12
CA LEU A 40 -15.03 7.18 -8.11
C LEU A 40 -14.07 6.37 -7.24
N ASP A 41 -14.46 5.16 -6.85
CA ASP A 41 -13.61 4.26 -6.05
C ASP A 41 -12.31 3.90 -6.79
N ASP A 42 -12.38 3.68 -8.11
CA ASP A 42 -11.18 3.38 -8.91
C ASP A 42 -10.21 4.58 -8.92
N ILE A 43 -10.73 5.81 -8.92
CA ILE A 43 -9.91 7.04 -8.86
C ILE A 43 -9.30 7.23 -7.47
N LEU A 44 -10.09 7.02 -6.41
CA LEU A 44 -9.63 7.16 -5.03
C LEU A 44 -8.67 6.03 -4.60
N ALA A 45 -8.75 4.87 -5.25
CA ALA A 45 -7.84 3.75 -5.04
C ALA A 45 -6.47 3.93 -5.71
N VAL A 46 -6.26 5.01 -6.49
CA VAL A 46 -4.97 5.29 -7.11
C VAL A 46 -3.92 5.50 -6.02
N ARG A 47 -2.85 4.71 -6.09
CA ARG A 47 -1.67 4.85 -5.24
C ARG A 47 -0.61 5.62 -6.00
N THR A 48 0.01 6.60 -5.37
CA THR A 48 1.14 7.33 -5.95
C THR A 48 2.45 6.83 -5.36
N VAL A 49 3.51 6.86 -6.18
CA VAL A 49 4.86 6.43 -5.79
C VAL A 49 5.81 7.59 -5.98
N THR A 50 6.59 7.91 -4.94
CA THR A 50 7.55 9.03 -4.92
C THR A 50 8.85 8.65 -4.20
N ASP A 51 9.87 9.49 -4.29
CA ASP A 51 11.15 9.37 -3.57
C ASP A 51 11.81 7.99 -3.64
N ALA A 52 11.90 7.41 -4.83
CA ALA A 52 12.59 6.14 -5.03
C ALA A 52 14.10 6.30 -4.82
N GLN A 53 14.68 5.46 -3.96
CA GLN A 53 16.11 5.34 -3.69
C GLN A 53 16.57 3.92 -3.93
N VAL A 54 17.71 3.75 -4.61
CA VAL A 54 18.33 2.44 -4.83
C VAL A 54 19.34 2.18 -3.70
N SER A 55 19.40 0.94 -3.21
CA SER A 55 20.39 0.53 -2.21
C SER A 55 21.82 0.57 -2.75
N PRO A 56 22.84 0.75 -1.90
CA PRO A 56 24.24 0.81 -2.35
C PRO A 56 24.72 -0.43 -3.13
N ASP A 57 24.18 -1.60 -2.79
CA ASP A 57 24.46 -2.86 -3.49
C ASP A 57 23.64 -3.05 -4.78
N GLY A 58 22.74 -2.11 -5.11
CA GLY A 58 21.91 -2.13 -6.31
C GLY A 58 20.80 -3.19 -6.31
N ARG A 59 20.51 -3.84 -5.16
CA ARG A 59 19.57 -4.96 -5.09
C ARG A 59 18.15 -4.54 -4.70
N TRP A 60 18.00 -3.40 -4.05
CA TRP A 60 16.73 -2.95 -3.48
C TRP A 60 16.39 -1.52 -3.90
N VAL A 61 15.09 -1.24 -3.97
CA VAL A 61 14.54 0.11 -4.10
C VAL A 61 13.64 0.38 -2.92
N ALA A 62 13.97 1.40 -2.12
CA ALA A 62 13.07 1.97 -1.13
C ALA A 62 12.31 3.13 -1.77
N TYR A 63 11.01 3.26 -1.50
CA TYR A 63 10.19 4.32 -2.08
C TYR A 63 8.99 4.62 -1.20
N VAL A 64 8.38 5.79 -1.40
CA VAL A 64 7.18 6.21 -0.68
C VAL A 64 5.94 5.85 -1.48
N VAL A 65 4.94 5.28 -0.81
CA VAL A 65 3.62 5.04 -1.39
C VAL A 65 2.59 5.86 -0.65
N SER A 66 1.86 6.71 -1.37
CA SER A 66 0.65 7.36 -0.86
C SER A 66 -0.59 6.59 -1.27
N ALA A 67 -1.49 6.33 -0.34
CA ALA A 67 -2.76 5.65 -0.60
C ALA A 67 -3.85 6.14 0.35
N LEU A 68 -5.10 6.05 -0.09
CA LEU A 68 -6.26 6.33 0.76
C LEU A 68 -6.23 5.40 1.99
N THR A 69 -6.53 5.96 3.16
CA THR A 69 -6.69 5.18 4.39
C THR A 69 -7.86 4.22 4.28
N ASN A 70 -7.84 3.12 5.04
CA ASN A 70 -8.88 2.08 4.97
C ASN A 70 -10.29 2.60 5.32
N ASP A 71 -10.39 3.65 6.13
CA ASP A 71 -11.64 4.31 6.50
C ASP A 71 -12.06 5.40 5.50
N GLY A 72 -11.25 5.66 4.47
CA GLY A 72 -11.52 6.63 3.42
C GLY A 72 -11.43 8.10 3.85
N SER A 73 -10.87 8.38 5.04
CA SER A 73 -10.89 9.72 5.62
C SER A 73 -9.70 10.60 5.21
N ASP A 74 -8.58 10.00 4.82
CA ASP A 74 -7.34 10.72 4.50
C ASP A 74 -6.44 9.92 3.54
N TYR A 75 -5.31 10.50 3.14
CA TYR A 75 -4.22 9.79 2.47
C TYR A 75 -3.05 9.56 3.43
N GLN A 76 -2.52 8.35 3.42
CA GLN A 76 -1.37 7.96 4.23
C GLN A 76 -0.17 7.65 3.34
N THR A 77 1.00 8.09 3.80
CA THR A 77 2.28 7.79 3.15
C THR A 77 3.10 6.82 3.98
N ASP A 78 3.61 5.78 3.33
CA ASP A 78 4.43 4.74 3.94
C ASP A 78 5.68 4.49 3.12
N VAL A 79 6.75 4.05 3.79
CA VAL A 79 7.95 3.56 3.10
C VAL A 79 7.77 2.10 2.74
N TRP A 80 8.06 1.77 1.48
CA TRP A 80 8.02 0.43 0.90
C TRP A 80 9.40 0.04 0.38
N LEU A 81 9.62 -1.27 0.24
CA LEU A 81 10.83 -1.86 -0.30
C LEU A 81 10.48 -2.92 -1.35
N ALA A 82 11.14 -2.87 -2.49
CA ALA A 82 11.07 -3.89 -3.52
C ALA A 82 12.47 -4.27 -4.01
N ALA A 83 12.63 -5.47 -4.57
CA ALA A 83 13.86 -5.85 -5.24
C ALA A 83 13.93 -5.17 -6.62
N VAL A 84 15.13 -4.79 -7.05
CA VAL A 84 15.37 -4.07 -8.32
C VAL A 84 15.04 -4.93 -9.54
N ASP A 85 15.27 -6.23 -9.45
CA ASP A 85 14.93 -7.23 -10.47
C ASP A 85 13.42 -7.58 -10.50
N GLY A 86 12.63 -6.93 -9.65
CA GLY A 86 11.20 -7.13 -9.52
C GLY A 86 10.83 -8.12 -8.42
N GLY A 87 9.53 -8.36 -8.27
CA GLY A 87 8.98 -9.24 -7.22
C GLY A 87 8.04 -8.51 -6.28
N ALA A 88 7.69 -9.17 -5.18
CA ALA A 88 6.72 -8.64 -4.23
C ALA A 88 7.31 -7.48 -3.43
N ALA A 89 6.71 -6.30 -3.57
CA ALA A 89 6.99 -5.18 -2.70
C ALA A 89 6.45 -5.43 -1.29
N ARG A 90 7.17 -4.93 -0.28
CA ARG A 90 6.75 -5.01 1.12
C ARG A 90 6.72 -3.63 1.76
N ARG A 91 5.69 -3.38 2.55
CA ARG A 91 5.55 -2.18 3.38
C ARG A 91 6.51 -2.29 4.56
N LEU A 92 7.33 -1.27 4.80
CA LEU A 92 8.27 -1.20 5.92
C LEU A 92 7.71 -0.44 7.12
N THR A 93 6.90 0.58 6.87
CA THR A 93 6.34 1.41 7.93
C THR A 93 4.83 1.27 7.98
N THR A 94 4.28 1.24 9.20
CA THR A 94 2.83 1.15 9.44
C THR A 94 2.40 2.19 10.48
N SER A 95 3.11 3.31 10.54
CA SER A 95 2.80 4.34 11.52
C SER A 95 1.44 4.99 11.17
N THR A 96 0.85 5.70 12.15
CA THR A 96 -0.34 6.52 11.92
C THR A 96 0.00 7.90 11.34
N PHE A 97 1.26 8.13 10.99
CA PHE A 97 1.79 9.40 10.51
C PHE A 97 2.40 9.25 9.12
N ALA A 98 2.58 10.37 8.43
CA ALA A 98 3.21 10.37 7.11
C ALA A 98 4.70 10.02 7.22
N ASP A 99 5.12 8.92 6.57
CA ASP A 99 6.51 8.48 6.50
C ASP A 99 7.09 8.75 5.11
N THR A 100 8.18 9.53 5.05
CA THR A 100 8.75 10.07 3.80
C THR A 100 10.28 10.10 3.80
N SER A 101 10.88 10.50 2.68
CA SER A 101 12.33 10.72 2.53
C SER A 101 13.20 9.51 2.92
N PRO A 102 12.94 8.30 2.40
CA PRO A 102 13.75 7.13 2.74
C PRO A 102 15.18 7.28 2.20
N VAL A 103 16.18 6.87 2.97
CA VAL A 103 17.58 6.77 2.53
C VAL A 103 18.24 5.53 3.13
N PHE A 104 19.04 4.83 2.33
CA PHE A 104 19.79 3.65 2.80
C PHE A 104 21.02 4.06 3.60
N SER A 105 21.37 3.26 4.59
CA SER A 105 22.71 3.30 5.18
C SER A 105 23.76 2.87 4.16
N PRO A 106 25.03 3.32 4.28
CA PRO A 106 26.10 2.92 3.35
C PRO A 106 26.33 1.41 3.24
N ASP A 107 26.05 0.67 4.33
CA ASP A 107 26.14 -0.79 4.38
C ASP A 107 24.85 -1.50 3.91
N GLY A 108 23.81 -0.74 3.53
CA GLY A 108 22.52 -1.25 3.05
C GLY A 108 21.65 -1.93 4.12
N ARG A 109 22.10 -2.00 5.37
CA ARG A 109 21.40 -2.75 6.44
C ARG A 109 20.22 -2.00 7.04
N TRP A 110 20.20 -0.67 6.91
CA TRP A 110 19.22 0.21 7.52
C TRP A 110 18.64 1.16 6.49
N ILE A 111 17.41 1.60 6.74
CA ILE A 111 16.75 2.67 6.01
C ILE A 111 16.36 3.72 7.04
N ALA A 112 16.88 4.94 6.88
CA ALA A 112 16.43 6.10 7.62
C ALA A 112 15.30 6.80 6.86
N PHE A 113 14.36 7.40 7.57
CA PHE A 113 13.23 8.12 6.99
C PHE A 113 12.72 9.18 7.97
N THR A 114 11.88 10.09 7.48
CA THR A 114 11.20 11.10 8.30
C THR A 114 9.76 10.70 8.56
N SER A 115 9.36 10.67 9.84
CA SER A 115 7.97 10.42 10.26
C SER A 115 7.37 11.67 10.87
N GLN A 116 6.15 12.05 10.50
CA GLN A 116 5.49 13.22 11.08
C GLN A 116 5.15 12.97 12.56
N ALA A 117 5.36 13.95 13.44
CA ALA A 117 4.97 13.83 14.85
C ALA A 117 3.61 14.47 15.10
N GLY A 118 2.56 13.64 15.10
CA GLY A 118 1.26 14.08 15.59
C GLY A 118 0.51 15.02 14.63
N LYS A 119 -0.79 15.17 14.90
CA LYS A 119 -1.66 16.17 14.27
C LYS A 119 -1.38 17.55 14.89
N SER A 120 -0.17 18.05 14.72
CA SER A 120 0.16 19.43 15.05
C SER A 120 -0.54 20.36 14.06
N THR A 121 -1.38 21.29 14.54
CA THR A 121 -2.03 22.34 13.73
C THR A 121 -1.01 23.22 12.99
N ASP A 122 0.24 23.18 13.46
CA ASP A 122 1.39 23.78 12.81
C ASP A 122 2.08 22.75 11.91
N TRP A 123 1.93 22.93 10.60
CA TRP A 123 2.50 22.09 9.53
C TRP A 123 4.02 22.18 9.41
N TRP A 124 4.69 22.95 10.28
CA TRP A 124 6.14 23.16 10.28
C TRP A 124 6.89 22.50 11.46
N THR A 125 6.21 21.91 12.47
CA THR A 125 6.86 21.85 13.79
C THR A 125 7.49 20.54 14.20
N ASN A 126 7.12 19.34 13.70
CA ASN A 126 7.78 18.12 14.20
C ASN A 126 7.81 16.94 13.23
N ASN A 127 9.01 16.57 12.78
CA ASN A 127 9.29 15.28 12.17
C ASN A 127 10.31 14.53 13.04
N TYR A 128 10.10 13.24 13.23
CA TYR A 128 11.08 12.31 13.78
C TYR A 128 11.99 11.84 12.67
N ALA A 129 13.30 11.81 12.94
CA ALA A 129 14.21 10.96 12.19
C ALA A 129 14.07 9.55 12.74
N CYS A 130 13.72 8.60 11.88
CA CYS A 130 13.47 7.21 12.23
C CYS A 130 14.42 6.30 11.44
N ILE A 131 14.70 5.11 11.97
CA ILE A 131 15.37 4.04 11.25
C ILE A 131 14.59 2.74 11.37
N VAL A 132 14.68 1.93 10.33
CA VAL A 132 14.19 0.56 10.29
C VAL A 132 15.23 -0.31 9.59
N ALA A 133 15.36 -1.57 9.99
CA ALA A 133 16.22 -2.50 9.27
C ALA A 133 15.71 -2.68 7.83
N ALA A 134 16.61 -2.84 6.87
CA ALA A 134 16.26 -3.13 5.48
C ALA A 134 15.65 -4.53 5.30
N THR A 135 15.59 -5.34 6.35
CA THR A 135 14.81 -6.59 6.48
C THR A 135 13.42 -6.37 7.08
N GLY A 136 13.09 -5.13 7.47
CA GLY A 136 11.91 -4.78 8.27
C GLY A 136 12.14 -5.05 9.75
N GLY A 137 11.16 -4.69 10.57
CA GLY A 137 11.22 -4.87 12.02
C GLY A 137 10.75 -3.63 12.75
N GLU A 138 11.17 -3.51 14.01
CA GLU A 138 10.83 -2.37 14.85
C GLU A 138 11.45 -1.08 14.31
N ILE A 139 10.65 -0.01 14.32
CA ILE A 139 11.08 1.33 13.96
C ILE A 139 11.66 1.99 15.20
N THR A 140 12.89 2.49 15.09
CA THR A 140 13.56 3.24 16.15
C THR A 140 13.62 4.72 15.81
N ASN A 141 13.19 5.58 16.73
CA ASN A 141 13.34 7.04 16.58
C ASN A 141 14.76 7.44 16.98
N LEU A 142 15.49 8.07 16.08
CA LEU A 142 16.86 8.56 16.32
C LEU A 142 16.89 9.91 17.03
N LEU A 143 15.89 10.77 16.79
CA LEU A 143 15.81 12.10 17.40
C LEU A 143 14.38 12.35 17.91
N LEU A 144 14.29 12.91 19.12
CA LEU A 144 13.06 13.52 19.61
C LEU A 144 12.66 14.66 18.68
N PRO A 145 11.36 14.95 18.57
CA PRO A 145 10.88 15.84 17.55
C PRO A 145 11.39 17.26 17.88
N ARG A 146 11.62 18.11 16.86
CA ARG A 146 12.12 19.49 17.04
C ARG A 146 11.39 20.18 18.19
N GLN A 147 12.10 20.43 19.30
CA GLN A 147 11.45 20.86 20.53
C GLN A 147 10.60 22.12 20.29
N PRO A 148 9.41 22.24 20.92
CA PRO A 148 8.65 23.48 20.91
C PRO A 148 9.55 24.62 21.37
N HIS A 149 9.65 25.68 20.56
CA HIS A 149 10.42 26.87 20.92
C HIS A 149 9.88 27.46 22.23
N GLY A 150 10.63 27.35 23.32
CA GLY A 150 10.19 27.75 24.65
C GLY A 150 11.33 27.97 25.64
N PRO A 151 11.10 28.70 26.75
CA PRO A 151 12.13 29.33 27.60
C PRO A 151 13.07 28.38 28.39
N ARG A 152 12.98 27.06 28.19
CA ARG A 152 13.83 26.03 28.84
C ARG A 152 14.90 25.43 27.90
N GLU A 153 14.96 25.88 26.65
CA GLU A 153 15.83 25.40 25.57
C GLU A 153 17.33 25.23 25.92
N PRO A 154 18.01 26.16 26.62
CA PRO A 154 19.47 26.05 26.81
C PRO A 154 19.91 24.91 27.74
N LEU A 155 19.05 24.48 28.67
CA LEU A 155 19.38 23.43 29.64
C LEU A 155 19.19 22.02 29.05
N LEU A 156 18.16 21.84 28.21
CA LEU A 156 17.88 20.56 27.54
C LEU A 156 18.84 20.29 26.37
N LEU A 157 19.20 21.34 25.61
CA LEU A 157 20.21 21.23 24.56
C LEU A 157 21.56 20.83 25.15
N ARG A 158 21.95 21.41 26.28
CA ARG A 158 23.17 21.03 27.00
C ARG A 158 23.16 19.56 27.40
N ALA A 159 22.08 19.05 27.98
CA ALA A 159 21.99 17.65 28.39
C ALA A 159 22.05 16.68 27.19
N THR A 160 21.36 17.01 26.10
CA THR A 160 21.32 16.19 24.88
C THR A 160 22.68 16.19 24.15
N MET A 161 23.33 17.35 24.06
CA MET A 161 24.69 17.45 23.49
C MET A 161 25.71 16.71 24.35
N GLN A 162 25.60 16.78 25.68
CA GLN A 162 26.47 16.02 26.58
C GLN A 162 26.28 14.51 26.38
N TRP A 163 25.04 14.03 26.28
CA TRP A 163 24.77 12.61 26.04
C TRP A 163 25.36 12.10 24.71
N HIS A 164 25.25 12.87 23.63
CA HIS A 164 25.88 12.50 22.35
C HIS A 164 27.41 12.46 22.44
N LEU A 165 28.02 13.42 23.15
CA LEU A 165 29.46 13.41 23.38
C LEU A 165 29.90 12.19 24.20
N ASP A 166 29.16 11.84 25.25
CA ASP A 166 29.44 10.67 26.09
C ASP A 166 29.35 9.37 25.27
N TRP A 167 28.35 9.27 24.38
CA TRP A 167 28.21 8.14 23.48
C TRP A 167 29.37 8.04 22.48
N ILE A 168 29.73 9.16 21.83
CA ILE A 168 30.85 9.21 20.86
C ILE A 168 32.13 8.78 21.57
N ASN A 169 32.46 9.39 22.71
CA ASN A 169 33.68 9.05 23.46
C ASN A 169 33.75 7.56 23.79
N LYS A 170 32.66 6.99 24.32
CA LYS A 170 32.59 5.59 24.72
C LYS A 170 32.83 4.61 23.56
N TYR A 171 32.35 4.92 22.36
CA TYR A 171 32.32 3.95 21.26
C TYR A 171 33.27 4.28 20.11
N THR A 172 33.91 5.44 20.10
CA THR A 172 34.87 5.83 19.04
C THR A 172 36.26 6.19 19.57
N LEU A 173 36.38 6.73 20.79
CA LEU A 173 37.67 7.15 21.35
C LEU A 173 38.23 6.14 22.35
N ASP A 174 37.38 5.50 23.16
CA ASP A 174 37.81 4.51 24.16
C ASP A 174 38.02 3.10 23.58
N ALA A 175 37.66 2.87 22.31
CA ALA A 175 37.80 1.61 21.60
C ALA A 175 39.13 1.48 20.81
N ALA A 176 40.22 2.07 21.30
CA ALA A 176 41.54 1.81 20.73
C ALA A 176 41.90 0.32 20.89
N PRO A 177 42.27 -0.41 19.84
CA PRO A 177 42.67 -1.81 19.97
C PRO A 177 43.93 -1.91 20.83
N ALA A 178 43.93 -2.85 21.79
CA ALA A 178 45.12 -3.23 22.53
C ALA A 178 46.24 -3.53 21.53
N ALA A 179 47.38 -2.85 21.69
CA ALA A 179 48.56 -3.07 20.87
C ALA A 179 48.89 -4.57 20.85
N ALA A 180 49.02 -5.13 19.64
CA ALA A 180 49.42 -6.51 19.44
C ALA A 180 50.81 -6.78 20.06
N PRO A 181 51.06 -8.00 20.56
CA PRO A 181 52.27 -8.35 21.32
C PRO A 181 53.56 -8.26 20.50
#